data_AF-A0A9Q8QVQ5-F1
#
_entry.id   AF-A0A9Q8QVQ5-F1
#
_cell.length_a   1.000
_cell.length_b   1.000
_cell.length_c   1.000
_cell.angle_alpha   90.00
_cell.angle_beta   90.00
_cell.angle_gamma   90.00
#
_symmetry.space_group_name_H-M   'P 1'
#
loop_
_entity.id
_entity.type
_entity.pdbx_description
1 polymer ?
#
loop_
_entity_poly.entity_id
_entity_poly.type
_entity_poly.pdbx_seq_one_letter_code
_entity_poly.pdbx_strand_id
1 'polypeptide(L)'
;MDLTPINDFRKSHQVNTKGALAAAIQLNRFFSADTLPIDASDYHTNKEGQVKGISKDNCQKILAEYGITRLLAAEGGRTSRGTMALMHDYAELINELRPTAEQFNEIEQYWVKRIQAFFTSKPFKLESDNSLSVDAAVEHLLQQAAQRQKENPGTMYVGTVLQHLVAAKLTIVAPEVEINGASVADDPTGRGGDFNVGDTAIHCTTAPASLLMDKCQRNIKAGLHPIIITVRDRVKTAWDLASDMGFENRLEVWDLQSFLSSNVHEHGHFTNAARHETLSRLVKAYNQIIDEHESDPSLHIEYNG
;
A
#
# COMPACT_ATOMS: atom_id res chain seq x y z
N MET A 1 18.33 24.56 15.40
CA MET A 1 17.35 24.33 16.49
C MET A 1 17.47 22.90 16.99
N ASP A 2 17.08 22.63 18.25
CA ASP A 2 16.90 21.25 18.73
C ASP A 2 15.64 20.64 18.10
N LEU A 3 15.82 19.59 17.30
CA LEU A 3 14.74 18.89 16.59
C LEU A 3 14.15 17.72 17.39
N THR A 4 14.58 17.52 18.64
CA THR A 4 14.06 16.47 19.52
C THR A 4 12.53 16.53 19.66
N PRO A 5 11.90 17.70 19.89
CA PRO A 5 10.44 17.80 19.97
C PRO A 5 9.71 17.37 18.69
N ILE A 6 10.24 17.75 17.52
CA ILE A 6 9.69 17.34 16.21
C ILE A 6 9.81 15.82 16.02
N ASN A 7 10.93 15.23 16.42
CA ASN A 7 11.14 13.80 16.30
C ASN A 7 10.27 12.99 17.27
N ASP A 8 10.04 13.50 18.48
CA ASP A 8 9.16 12.87 19.45
C ASP A 8 7.70 12.96 18.99
N PHE A 9 7.29 14.11 18.44
CA PHE A 9 6.01 14.27 17.76
C PHE A 9 5.81 13.26 16.63
N ARG A 10 6.80 13.09 15.75
CA ARG A 10 6.77 12.08 14.68
C ARG A 10 6.51 10.68 15.24
N LYS A 11 7.17 10.31 16.35
CA LYS A 11 7.04 8.98 16.97
C LYS A 11 5.68 8.78 17.61
N SER A 12 5.21 9.74 18.41
CA SER A 12 3.93 9.63 19.12
C SER A 12 2.74 9.60 18.17
N HIS A 13 2.79 10.37 17.07
CA HIS A 13 1.73 10.43 16.06
C HIS A 13 1.97 9.50 14.87
N GLN A 14 3.00 8.65 14.92
CA GLN A 14 3.33 7.66 13.90
C GLN A 14 3.40 8.23 12.48
N VAL A 15 4.03 9.41 12.34
CA VAL A 15 4.19 10.13 11.06
C VAL A 15 5.28 9.44 10.23
N ASN A 16 4.96 8.25 9.71
CA ASN A 16 5.84 7.37 8.93
C ASN A 16 5.22 6.93 7.60
N THR A 17 3.90 7.10 7.44
CA THR A 17 3.19 6.75 6.21
C THR A 17 3.27 7.88 5.19
N LYS A 18 3.14 7.53 3.90
CA LYS A 18 3.13 8.53 2.81
C LYS A 18 2.14 9.67 3.03
N GLY A 19 0.94 9.36 3.55
CA GLY A 19 -0.09 10.35 3.83
C GLY A 19 0.27 11.29 4.97
N ALA A 20 0.76 10.74 6.08
CA ALA A 20 1.15 11.54 7.25
C ALA A 20 2.39 12.41 6.96
N LEU A 21 3.39 11.86 6.25
CA LEU A 21 4.56 12.62 5.80
C LEU A 21 4.18 13.75 4.83
N ALA A 22 3.28 13.48 3.89
CA ALA A 22 2.76 14.51 2.98
C ALA A 22 1.99 15.61 3.73
N ALA A 23 1.24 15.27 4.76
CA ALA A 23 0.55 16.26 5.60
C ALA A 23 1.54 17.11 6.39
N ALA A 24 2.48 16.48 7.11
CA ALA A 24 3.44 17.18 7.98
C ALA A 24 4.29 18.22 7.23
N ILE A 25 4.82 17.87 6.04
CA ILE A 25 5.63 18.81 5.25
C ILE A 25 4.80 19.99 4.74
N GLN A 26 3.55 19.76 4.33
CA GLN A 26 2.67 20.83 3.87
C GLN A 26 2.24 21.75 5.02
N LEU A 27 1.88 21.19 6.17
CA LEU A 27 1.54 21.96 7.37
C LEU A 27 2.71 22.83 7.82
N ASN A 28 3.94 22.29 7.83
CA ASN A 28 5.13 23.07 8.16
C ASN A 28 5.30 24.27 7.21
N ARG A 29 5.11 24.06 5.91
CA ARG A 29 5.22 25.13 4.91
C ARG A 29 4.10 26.17 5.04
N PHE A 30 2.90 25.76 5.45
CA PHE A 30 1.81 26.69 5.69
C PHE A 30 2.05 27.54 6.94
N PHE A 31 2.42 26.91 8.05
CA PHE A 31 2.67 27.61 9.31
C PHE A 31 3.90 28.53 9.24
N SER A 32 4.89 28.21 8.40
CA SER A 32 6.04 29.09 8.18
C SER A 32 5.71 30.39 7.45
N ALA A 33 4.58 30.42 6.72
CA ALA A 33 4.09 31.59 6.02
C ALA A 33 3.05 32.40 6.84
N ASP A 34 2.74 31.96 8.06
CA ASP A 34 1.71 32.53 8.92
C ASP A 34 2.32 33.24 10.15
N THR A 35 1.48 33.92 10.92
CA THR A 35 1.86 34.58 12.16
C THR A 35 1.60 33.69 13.37
N LEU A 36 2.58 33.57 14.26
CA LEU A 36 2.43 32.86 15.53
C LEU A 36 1.64 33.70 16.56
N PRO A 37 0.79 33.07 17.40
CA PRO A 37 0.47 31.65 17.41
C PRO A 37 -0.46 31.25 16.26
N ILE A 38 -0.23 30.07 15.69
CA ILE A 38 -1.09 29.43 14.69
C ILE A 38 -2.46 29.14 15.31
N ASP A 39 -3.53 29.63 14.68
CA ASP A 39 -4.89 29.17 14.92
C ASP A 39 -5.21 28.00 13.98
N ALA A 40 -5.31 26.80 14.54
CA ALA A 40 -5.62 25.60 13.77
C ALA A 40 -6.97 25.69 13.01
N SER A 41 -7.92 26.51 13.48
CA SER A 41 -9.22 26.68 12.84
C SER A 41 -9.15 27.39 11.48
N ASP A 42 -8.14 28.23 11.25
CA ASP A 42 -7.91 28.91 9.97
C ASP A 42 -7.56 27.94 8.83
N TYR A 43 -7.14 26.72 9.21
CA TYR A 43 -6.76 25.64 8.32
C TYR A 43 -7.90 24.64 8.08
N HIS A 44 -9.13 24.95 8.50
CA HIS A 44 -10.30 24.13 8.18
C HIS A 44 -10.86 24.48 6.80
N THR A 45 -11.38 23.49 6.08
CA THR A 45 -12.22 23.75 4.89
C THR A 45 -13.68 23.99 5.30
N ASN A 46 -14.43 24.71 4.46
CA ASN A 46 -15.87 25.00 4.69
C ASN A 46 -16.76 23.76 4.84
N LYS A 47 -16.26 22.58 4.43
CA LYS A 47 -16.89 21.29 4.71
C LYS A 47 -16.06 20.64 5.81
N GLU A 48 -16.59 20.60 7.03
CA GLU A 48 -15.93 20.05 8.21
C GLU A 48 -15.28 18.67 7.89
N GLY A 49 -13.97 18.53 8.12
CA GLY A 49 -13.26 17.25 7.97
C GLY A 49 -12.11 17.20 6.95
N GLN A 50 -11.66 18.32 6.39
CA GLN A 50 -10.40 18.40 5.63
C GLN A 50 -9.60 19.65 5.99
N VAL A 51 -8.27 19.52 5.92
CA VAL A 51 -7.33 20.63 6.09
C VAL A 51 -7.23 21.41 4.78
N LYS A 52 -7.39 22.73 4.87
CA LYS A 52 -7.31 23.68 3.77
C LYS A 52 -5.91 23.68 3.14
N GLY A 53 -5.86 23.70 1.80
CA GLY A 53 -4.62 23.80 1.03
C GLY A 53 -3.85 22.48 0.83
N ILE A 54 -4.07 21.47 1.66
CA ILE A 54 -3.42 20.16 1.50
C ILE A 54 -3.87 19.50 0.20
N SER A 55 -2.92 19.21 -0.70
CA SER A 55 -3.19 18.59 -2.00
C SER A 55 -1.97 17.88 -2.55
N LYS A 56 -2.18 16.95 -3.50
CA LYS A 56 -1.12 16.28 -4.25
C LYS A 56 -0.17 17.29 -4.89
N ASP A 57 -0.72 18.25 -5.61
CA ASP A 57 0.06 19.22 -6.39
C ASP A 57 0.89 20.12 -5.49
N ASN A 58 0.34 20.55 -4.35
CA ASN A 58 1.09 21.34 -3.38
C ASN A 58 2.22 20.54 -2.73
N CYS A 59 1.95 19.31 -2.30
CA CYS A 59 2.99 18.41 -1.79
C CYS A 59 4.12 18.21 -2.81
N GLN A 60 3.79 17.93 -4.08
CA GLN A 60 4.81 17.72 -5.11
C GLN A 60 5.59 18.99 -5.44
N LYS A 61 4.97 20.18 -5.37
CA LYS A 61 5.69 21.46 -5.54
C LYS A 61 6.76 21.63 -4.47
N ILE A 62 6.41 21.43 -3.19
CA ILE A 62 7.37 21.52 -2.08
C ILE A 62 8.50 20.50 -2.27
N LEU A 63 8.17 19.25 -2.61
CA LEU A 63 9.17 18.19 -2.79
C LEU A 63 10.11 18.45 -4.00
N ALA A 64 9.60 19.05 -5.07
CA ALA A 64 10.40 19.41 -6.23
C ALA A 64 11.50 20.45 -5.90
N GLU A 65 11.27 21.35 -4.94
CA GLU A 65 12.29 22.29 -4.44
C GLU A 65 13.50 21.55 -3.82
N TYR A 66 13.30 20.31 -3.36
CA TYR A 66 14.34 19.44 -2.80
C TYR A 66 14.81 18.36 -3.79
N GLY A 67 14.47 18.47 -5.07
CA GLY A 67 14.86 17.51 -6.11
C GLY A 67 14.12 16.17 -6.05
N ILE A 68 13.03 16.08 -5.27
CA ILE A 68 12.21 14.86 -5.17
C ILE A 68 11.08 14.97 -6.20
N THR A 69 11.20 14.24 -7.31
CA THR A 69 10.20 14.21 -8.39
C THR A 69 9.20 13.05 -8.24
N ARG A 70 9.53 12.04 -7.43
CA ARG A 70 8.66 10.89 -7.17
C ARG A 70 7.40 11.34 -6.43
N LEU A 71 6.25 10.76 -6.81
CA LEU A 71 5.00 10.99 -6.12
C LEU A 71 5.07 10.45 -4.68
N LEU A 72 4.81 11.28 -3.67
CA LEU A 72 4.73 10.80 -2.28
C LEU A 72 3.36 10.15 -2.00
N ALA A 73 2.28 10.92 -2.12
CA ALA A 73 0.92 10.47 -1.87
C ALA A 73 -0.06 11.05 -2.91
N ALA A 74 -0.86 10.19 -3.56
CA ALA A 74 -1.86 10.59 -4.54
C ALA A 74 -2.94 11.52 -3.96
N GLU A 75 -3.34 11.27 -2.72
CA GLU A 75 -4.28 12.13 -1.98
C GLU A 75 -3.62 13.35 -1.33
N GLY A 76 -2.30 13.50 -1.45
CA GLY A 76 -1.55 14.59 -0.81
C GLY A 76 -1.71 14.68 0.71
N GLY A 77 -2.13 13.60 1.38
CA GLY A 77 -2.41 13.60 2.83
C GLY A 77 -3.85 13.99 3.21
N ARG A 78 -4.79 14.06 2.27
CA ARG A 78 -6.21 14.42 2.51
C ARG A 78 -7.06 13.32 3.20
N THR A 79 -6.52 12.57 4.16
CA THR A 79 -7.34 11.61 4.92
C THR A 79 -8.10 12.34 6.04
N SER A 80 -9.43 12.23 6.06
CA SER A 80 -10.31 13.18 6.75
C SER A 80 -10.20 13.19 8.28
N ARG A 81 -9.95 12.05 8.93
CA ARG A 81 -9.85 11.99 10.40
C ARG A 81 -8.42 12.09 10.94
N GLY A 82 -7.47 11.41 10.30
CA GLY A 82 -6.08 11.36 10.77
C GLY A 82 -5.34 12.68 10.59
N THR A 83 -5.50 13.32 9.43
CA THR A 83 -4.77 14.56 9.12
C THR A 83 -5.28 15.77 9.90
N MET A 84 -6.58 15.80 10.24
CA MET A 84 -7.15 16.87 11.07
C MET A 84 -6.58 16.86 12.49
N ALA A 85 -6.56 15.69 13.14
CA ALA A 85 -5.94 15.55 14.47
C ALA A 85 -4.47 15.93 14.42
N LEU A 86 -3.73 15.39 13.44
CA LEU A 86 -2.32 15.73 13.23
C LEU A 86 -2.10 17.24 13.05
N MET A 87 -2.98 17.94 12.34
CA MET A 87 -2.88 19.39 12.12
C MET A 87 -3.04 20.18 13.42
N HIS A 88 -4.02 19.82 14.25
CA HIS A 88 -4.23 20.46 15.55
C HIS A 88 -3.02 20.24 16.46
N ASP A 89 -2.58 18.99 16.63
CA ASP A 89 -1.47 18.65 17.53
C ASP A 89 -0.15 19.28 17.03
N TYR A 90 0.04 19.38 15.71
CA TYR A 90 1.23 20.01 15.14
C TYR A 90 1.21 21.53 15.29
N ALA A 91 0.05 22.18 15.21
CA ALA A 91 -0.08 23.61 15.48
C ALA A 91 0.24 23.93 16.95
N GLU A 92 -0.22 23.09 17.89
CA GLU A 92 0.13 23.21 19.32
C GLU A 92 1.65 23.11 19.52
N LEU A 93 2.30 22.10 18.95
CA LEU A 93 3.75 21.95 19.00
C LEU A 93 4.48 23.18 18.45
N ILE A 94 4.06 23.70 17.30
CA ILE A 94 4.68 24.88 16.69
C ILE A 94 4.47 26.14 17.56
N ASN A 95 3.30 26.27 18.20
CA ASN A 95 3.01 27.37 19.13
C ASN A 95 3.83 27.32 20.42
N GLU A 96 4.18 26.12 20.89
CA GLU A 96 5.12 25.93 22.00
C GLU A 96 6.55 26.26 21.59
N LEU A 97 7.00 25.79 20.43
CA LEU A 97 8.36 25.98 19.95
C LEU A 97 8.66 27.42 19.49
N ARG A 98 7.64 28.11 18.96
CA ARG A 98 7.73 29.44 18.34
C ARG A 98 8.93 29.61 17.40
N PRO A 99 9.07 28.78 16.36
CA PRO A 99 10.23 28.78 15.49
C PRO A 99 10.37 30.09 14.70
N THR A 100 11.62 30.52 14.47
CA THR A 100 11.93 31.56 13.47
C THR A 100 11.78 31.03 12.05
N ALA A 101 11.83 31.91 11.04
CA ALA A 101 11.79 31.51 9.64
C ALA A 101 12.92 30.52 9.27
N GLU A 102 14.13 30.73 9.79
CA GLU A 102 15.25 29.80 9.59
C GLU A 102 14.97 28.45 10.25
N GLN A 103 14.35 28.45 11.43
CA GLN A 103 14.03 27.21 12.16
C GLN A 103 12.90 26.43 11.48
N PHE A 104 11.91 27.10 10.88
CA PHE A 104 10.92 26.45 10.02
C PHE A 104 11.58 25.72 8.83
N ASN A 105 12.62 26.31 8.23
CA ASN A 105 13.39 25.64 7.17
C ASN A 105 14.15 24.42 7.70
N GLU A 106 14.71 24.49 8.91
CA GLU A 106 15.34 23.32 9.56
C GLU A 106 14.35 22.18 9.81
N ILE A 107 13.15 22.51 10.31
CA ILE A 107 12.05 21.55 10.52
C ILE A 107 11.59 20.96 9.19
N GLU A 108 11.52 21.76 8.13
CA GLU A 108 11.15 21.26 6.82
C GLU A 108 12.18 20.28 6.27
N GLN A 109 13.47 20.61 6.37
CA GLN A 109 14.56 19.71 5.99
C GLN A 109 14.53 18.40 6.78
N TYR A 110 14.10 18.43 8.05
CA TYR A 110 13.85 17.20 8.81
C TYR A 110 12.78 16.34 8.14
N TRP A 111 11.63 16.91 7.79
CA TRP A 111 10.56 16.19 7.09
C TRP A 111 11.00 15.67 5.72
N VAL A 112 11.75 16.47 4.95
CA VAL A 112 12.34 16.05 3.68
C VAL A 112 13.26 14.84 3.87
N LYS A 113 14.14 14.85 4.89
CA LYS A 113 14.99 13.69 5.20
C LYS A 113 14.18 12.45 5.58
N ARG A 114 13.05 12.61 6.29
CA ARG A 114 12.14 11.49 6.59
C ARG A 114 11.49 10.93 5.34
N ILE A 115 11.12 11.80 4.38
CA ILE A 115 10.55 11.42 3.09
C ILE A 115 11.59 10.74 2.20
N GLN A 116 12.82 11.23 2.16
CA GLN A 116 13.94 10.56 1.50
C GLN A 116 14.18 9.17 2.10
N ALA A 117 14.21 9.07 3.43
CA ALA A 117 14.36 7.80 4.13
C ALA A 117 13.22 6.81 3.82
N PHE A 118 11.99 7.32 3.67
CA PHE A 118 10.84 6.54 3.21
C PHE A 118 11.09 6.00 1.79
N PHE A 119 11.56 6.83 0.86
CA PHE A 119 11.87 6.37 -0.50
C PHE A 119 13.11 5.47 -0.61
N THR A 120 14.02 5.50 0.35
CA THR A 120 15.20 4.60 0.40
C THR A 120 14.99 3.38 1.29
N SER A 121 13.76 3.15 1.77
CA SER A 121 13.48 2.01 2.63
C SER A 121 13.69 0.69 1.89
N LYS A 122 14.21 -0.33 2.59
CA LYS A 122 14.70 -1.55 1.95
C LYS A 122 13.55 -2.33 1.31
N PRO A 123 13.75 -2.89 0.10
CA PRO A 123 12.80 -3.80 -0.51
C PRO A 123 12.60 -5.03 0.37
N PHE A 124 11.50 -5.73 0.14
CA PHE A 124 11.33 -7.10 0.62
C PHE A 124 12.32 -8.04 -0.07
N LYS A 125 12.60 -9.18 0.55
CA LYS A 125 13.49 -10.20 -0.02
C LYS A 125 12.76 -11.50 -0.25
N LEU A 126 12.76 -11.97 -1.48
CA LEU A 126 12.38 -13.34 -1.78
C LEU A 126 13.63 -14.22 -1.66
N GLU A 127 13.56 -15.26 -0.84
CA GLU A 127 14.71 -16.13 -0.59
C GLU A 127 15.00 -17.02 -1.82
N SER A 128 16.27 -17.12 -2.20
CA SER A 128 16.75 -17.98 -3.29
C SER A 128 17.38 -19.29 -2.80
N ASP A 129 17.23 -19.61 -1.51
CA ASP A 129 17.72 -20.86 -0.93
C ASP A 129 17.03 -22.06 -1.60
N ASN A 130 17.84 -22.90 -2.24
CA ASN A 130 17.40 -24.07 -2.98
C ASN A 130 16.80 -25.19 -2.12
N SER A 131 17.00 -25.14 -0.80
CA SER A 131 16.38 -26.06 0.14
C SER A 131 14.94 -25.67 0.49
N LEU A 132 14.53 -24.42 0.22
CA LEU A 132 13.17 -23.95 0.49
C LEU A 132 12.22 -24.29 -0.66
N SER A 133 10.98 -24.58 -0.30
CA SER A 133 9.89 -24.62 -1.26
C SER A 133 9.52 -23.19 -1.69
N VAL A 134 8.94 -23.05 -2.89
CA VAL A 134 8.35 -21.78 -3.35
C VAL A 134 7.34 -21.27 -2.33
N ASP A 135 6.58 -22.21 -1.78
CA ASP A 135 5.61 -21.99 -0.71
C ASP A 135 6.20 -21.25 0.51
N ALA A 136 7.31 -21.78 1.05
CA ALA A 136 8.01 -21.19 2.18
C ALA A 136 8.60 -19.82 1.84
N ALA A 137 9.18 -19.66 0.65
CA ALA A 137 9.72 -18.38 0.20
C ALA A 137 8.64 -17.29 0.11
N VAL A 138 7.44 -17.62 -0.38
CA VAL A 138 6.30 -16.69 -0.42
C VAL A 138 5.77 -16.42 0.99
N GLU A 139 5.73 -17.42 1.87
CA GLU A 139 5.33 -17.22 3.27
C GLU A 139 6.29 -16.26 4.01
N HIS A 140 7.60 -16.44 3.87
CA HIS A 140 8.60 -15.53 4.44
C HIS A 140 8.45 -14.11 3.90
N LEU A 141 8.08 -13.96 2.63
CA LEU A 141 7.79 -12.66 2.03
C LEU A 141 6.54 -12.00 2.66
N LEU A 142 5.45 -12.75 2.84
CA LEU A 142 4.24 -12.25 3.52
C LEU A 142 4.51 -11.88 4.99
N GLN A 143 5.37 -12.62 5.68
CA GLN A 143 5.80 -12.30 7.05
C GLN A 143 6.60 -11.00 7.13
N GLN A 144 7.48 -10.73 6.17
CA GLN A 144 8.16 -9.44 6.07
C GLN A 144 7.16 -8.29 5.86
N ALA A 145 6.17 -8.48 4.98
CA ALA A 145 5.11 -7.51 4.76
C ALA A 145 4.26 -7.27 6.02
N ALA A 146 3.94 -8.34 6.76
CA ALA A 146 3.18 -8.26 8.01
C ALA A 146 3.97 -7.53 9.10
N GLN A 147 5.28 -7.77 9.20
CA GLN A 147 6.14 -7.06 10.14
C GLN A 147 6.20 -5.56 9.81
N ARG A 148 6.37 -5.21 8.54
CA ARG A 148 6.37 -3.80 8.10
C ARG A 148 5.03 -3.11 8.35
N GLN A 149 3.92 -3.82 8.18
CA GLN A 149 2.58 -3.32 8.48
C GLN A 149 2.39 -3.03 9.98
N LYS A 150 2.96 -3.84 10.87
CA LYS A 150 2.94 -3.56 12.33
C LYS A 150 3.73 -2.29 12.67
N GLU A 151 4.82 -2.04 11.97
CA GLU A 151 5.67 -0.86 12.16
C GLU A 151 5.07 0.42 11.55
N ASN A 152 4.18 0.27 10.56
CA ASN A 152 3.55 1.36 9.81
C ASN A 152 2.04 1.14 9.72
N PRO A 153 1.31 1.25 10.85
CA PRO A 153 -0.13 1.06 10.86
C PRO A 153 -0.83 2.08 9.96
N GLY A 154 -1.93 1.64 9.32
CA GLY A 154 -2.64 2.43 8.31
C GLY A 154 -2.21 2.14 6.87
N THR A 155 -1.12 1.40 6.64
CA THR A 155 -0.75 0.88 5.32
C THR A 155 -0.97 -0.63 5.26
N MET A 156 -1.69 -1.11 4.23
CA MET A 156 -2.02 -2.52 4.05
C MET A 156 -0.93 -3.27 3.26
N TYR A 157 0.29 -3.38 3.81
CA TYR A 157 1.42 -4.02 3.11
C TYR A 157 1.12 -5.47 2.70
N VAL A 158 0.54 -6.29 3.57
CA VAL A 158 0.27 -7.71 3.25
C VAL A 158 -0.74 -7.82 2.10
N GLY A 159 -1.80 -7.02 2.14
CA GLY A 159 -2.81 -7.00 1.07
C GLY A 159 -2.24 -6.51 -0.25
N THR A 160 -1.41 -5.47 -0.21
CA THR A 160 -0.75 -4.90 -1.39
C THR A 160 0.21 -5.91 -2.03
N VAL A 161 1.06 -6.56 -1.24
CA VAL A 161 1.98 -7.61 -1.73
C VAL A 161 1.21 -8.79 -2.32
N LEU A 162 0.15 -9.25 -1.64
CA LEU A 162 -0.70 -10.33 -2.13
C LEU A 162 -1.33 -10.00 -3.48
N GLN A 163 -1.98 -8.84 -3.59
CA GLN A 163 -2.66 -8.40 -4.82
C GLN A 163 -1.67 -8.25 -5.98
N HIS A 164 -0.51 -7.63 -5.74
CA HIS A 164 0.49 -7.42 -6.79
C HIS A 164 1.23 -8.69 -7.20
N LEU A 165 1.38 -9.68 -6.31
CA LEU A 165 1.87 -11.00 -6.69
C LEU A 165 0.86 -11.77 -7.55
N VAL A 166 -0.43 -11.63 -7.25
CA VAL A 166 -1.49 -12.16 -8.12
C VAL A 166 -1.43 -11.49 -9.49
N ALA A 167 -1.37 -10.16 -9.55
CA ALA A 167 -1.20 -9.40 -10.78
C ALA A 167 0.02 -9.85 -11.59
N ALA A 168 1.18 -10.00 -10.94
CA ALA A 168 2.41 -10.44 -11.57
C ALA A 168 2.26 -11.83 -12.21
N LYS A 169 1.60 -12.78 -11.54
CA LYS A 169 1.28 -14.08 -12.16
C LYS A 169 0.29 -13.92 -13.32
N LEU A 170 -0.76 -13.11 -13.17
CA LEU A 170 -1.76 -12.91 -14.21
C LEU A 170 -1.16 -12.30 -15.48
N THR A 171 -0.29 -11.30 -15.38
CA THR A 171 0.41 -10.72 -16.55
C THR A 171 1.27 -11.74 -17.31
N ILE A 172 1.73 -12.80 -16.64
CA ILE A 172 2.48 -13.89 -17.26
C ILE A 172 1.57 -14.84 -18.06
N VAL A 173 0.36 -15.11 -17.56
CA VAL A 173 -0.54 -16.14 -18.13
C VAL A 173 -1.70 -15.59 -18.97
N ALA A 174 -2.07 -14.33 -18.74
CA ALA A 174 -3.13 -13.58 -19.42
C ALA A 174 -2.68 -12.12 -19.60
N PRO A 175 -1.83 -11.82 -20.61
CA PRO A 175 -1.20 -10.51 -20.77
C PRO A 175 -2.16 -9.32 -20.95
N GLU A 176 -3.39 -9.57 -21.37
CA GLU A 176 -4.45 -8.57 -21.54
C GLU A 176 -5.13 -8.15 -20.23
N VAL A 177 -4.73 -8.71 -19.08
CA VAL A 177 -5.30 -8.34 -17.77
C VAL A 177 -5.01 -6.88 -17.42
N GLU A 178 -6.05 -6.15 -17.02
CA GLU A 178 -5.91 -4.76 -16.55
C GLU A 178 -5.38 -4.71 -15.11
N ILE A 179 -4.17 -4.17 -14.93
CA ILE A 179 -3.56 -3.97 -13.62
C ILE A 179 -3.87 -2.58 -13.06
N ASN A 180 -4.18 -2.51 -11.77
CA ASN A 180 -4.49 -1.27 -11.07
C ASN A 180 -3.71 -1.22 -9.75
N GLY A 181 -3.41 -0.01 -9.28
CA GLY A 181 -2.76 0.17 -7.98
C GLY A 181 -3.68 -0.26 -6.83
N ALA A 182 -3.10 -0.77 -5.74
CA ALA A 182 -3.85 -1.26 -4.57
C ALA A 182 -4.62 -0.15 -3.81
N SER A 183 -4.34 1.11 -4.15
CA SER A 183 -4.97 2.30 -3.57
C SER A 183 -5.98 3.01 -4.49
N VAL A 184 -6.24 2.48 -5.68
CA VAL A 184 -7.30 2.99 -6.56
C VAL A 184 -8.64 2.60 -5.95
N ALA A 185 -9.49 3.60 -5.63
CA ALA A 185 -10.83 3.35 -5.12
C ALA A 185 -11.62 2.48 -6.11
N ASP A 186 -12.55 1.66 -5.59
CA ASP A 186 -13.55 0.95 -6.41
C ASP A 186 -14.27 1.99 -7.29
N ASP A 187 -13.81 2.15 -8.53
CA ASP A 187 -14.44 3.04 -9.51
C ASP A 187 -15.87 2.52 -9.77
N PRO A 188 -16.86 3.37 -10.12
CA PRO A 188 -18.21 2.92 -10.45
C PRO A 188 -18.27 2.01 -11.69
N THR A 189 -17.14 1.77 -12.35
CA THR A 189 -17.02 0.80 -13.43
C THR A 189 -17.36 -0.58 -12.89
N GLY A 190 -18.30 -1.28 -13.52
CA GLY A 190 -18.83 -2.58 -13.08
C GLY A 190 -17.83 -3.73 -13.09
N ARG A 191 -16.74 -3.61 -12.34
CA ARG A 191 -15.71 -4.63 -12.15
C ARG A 191 -16.24 -5.69 -11.20
N GLY A 192 -16.09 -6.95 -11.61
CA GLY A 192 -16.47 -8.10 -10.78
C GLY A 192 -15.56 -8.27 -9.56
N GLY A 193 -14.25 -8.10 -9.72
CA GLY A 193 -13.25 -8.17 -8.65
C GLY A 193 -12.05 -7.27 -8.89
N ASP A 194 -10.96 -7.51 -8.15
CA ASP A 194 -9.68 -6.79 -8.30
C ASP A 194 -9.08 -7.01 -9.70
N PHE A 195 -9.28 -8.21 -10.25
CA PHE A 195 -8.95 -8.54 -11.64
C PHE A 195 -10.13 -9.26 -12.30
N ASN A 196 -10.40 -8.95 -13.57
CA ASN A 196 -11.31 -9.74 -14.40
C ASN A 196 -10.52 -10.34 -15.56
N VAL A 197 -10.62 -11.66 -15.76
CA VAL A 197 -9.98 -12.39 -16.85
C VAL A 197 -11.04 -13.27 -17.50
N GLY A 198 -11.42 -12.95 -18.74
CA GLY A 198 -12.59 -13.58 -19.37
C GLY A 198 -13.87 -13.37 -18.54
N ASP A 199 -14.54 -14.45 -18.19
CA ASP A 199 -15.72 -14.48 -17.32
C ASP A 199 -15.38 -14.72 -15.83
N THR A 200 -14.10 -14.69 -15.46
CA THR A 200 -13.62 -14.92 -14.09
C THR A 200 -13.36 -13.60 -13.38
N ALA A 201 -13.88 -13.46 -12.16
CA ALA A 201 -13.68 -12.31 -11.28
C ALA A 201 -12.82 -12.72 -10.07
N ILE A 202 -11.58 -12.22 -10.01
CA ILE A 202 -10.60 -12.58 -8.99
C ILE A 202 -10.58 -11.51 -7.90
N HIS A 203 -10.77 -11.95 -6.66
CA HIS A 203 -10.75 -11.11 -5.45
C HIS A 203 -9.54 -11.47 -4.58
N CYS A 204 -8.71 -10.47 -4.27
CA CYS A 204 -7.54 -10.56 -3.44
C CYS A 204 -7.88 -10.04 -2.04
N THR A 205 -7.70 -10.86 -1.00
CA THR A 205 -7.93 -10.39 0.38
C THR A 205 -7.05 -11.12 1.38
N THR A 206 -6.68 -10.46 2.47
CA THR A 206 -6.04 -11.10 3.62
C THR A 206 -7.03 -11.46 4.72
N ALA A 207 -8.29 -11.02 4.59
CA ALA A 207 -9.36 -11.21 5.55
C ALA A 207 -10.71 -11.29 4.82
N PRO A 208 -11.09 -12.47 4.31
CA PRO A 208 -12.42 -12.70 3.76
C PRO A 208 -13.51 -12.33 4.77
N ALA A 209 -14.54 -11.61 4.30
CA ALA A 209 -15.64 -11.11 5.13
C ALA A 209 -16.94 -11.09 4.33
N SER A 210 -18.09 -10.92 5.01
CA SER A 210 -19.42 -10.98 4.39
C SER A 210 -19.58 -10.03 3.20
N LEU A 211 -19.01 -8.81 3.26
CA LEU A 211 -19.09 -7.85 2.15
C LEU A 211 -18.45 -8.39 0.85
N LEU A 212 -17.36 -9.15 0.96
CA LEU A 212 -16.73 -9.81 -0.18
C LEU A 212 -17.61 -10.93 -0.72
N MET A 213 -18.28 -11.69 0.16
CA MET A 213 -19.19 -12.75 -0.24
C MET A 213 -20.41 -12.21 -0.96
N ASP A 214 -20.96 -11.06 -0.53
CA ASP A 214 -22.03 -10.35 -1.24
C ASP A 214 -21.58 -9.90 -2.64
N LYS A 215 -20.31 -9.46 -2.80
CA LYS A 215 -19.71 -9.18 -4.12
C LYS A 215 -19.66 -10.47 -4.96
N CYS A 216 -19.19 -11.59 -4.41
CA CYS A 216 -19.13 -12.87 -5.11
C CYS A 216 -20.52 -13.35 -5.57
N GLN A 217 -21.55 -13.25 -4.73
CA GLN A 217 -22.92 -13.60 -5.12
C GLN A 217 -23.47 -12.71 -6.24
N ARG A 218 -23.12 -11.42 -6.27
CA ARG A 218 -23.48 -10.52 -7.38
C ARG A 218 -22.79 -10.93 -8.68
N ASN A 219 -21.51 -11.28 -8.63
CA ASN A 219 -20.76 -11.79 -9.78
C ASN A 219 -21.43 -13.06 -10.34
N ILE A 220 -21.76 -13.99 -9.46
CA ILE A 220 -22.45 -15.24 -9.80
C ILE A 220 -23.79 -14.98 -10.49
N LYS A 221 -24.57 -14.00 -10.02
CA LYS A 221 -25.85 -13.59 -10.64
C LYS A 221 -25.65 -12.91 -12.00
N ALA A 222 -24.51 -12.25 -12.19
CA ALA A 222 -24.11 -11.64 -13.45
C ALA A 222 -23.49 -12.63 -14.46
N GLY A 223 -23.38 -13.92 -14.10
CA GLY A 223 -22.79 -14.95 -14.95
C GLY A 223 -21.27 -15.05 -14.88
N LEU A 224 -20.64 -14.42 -13.89
CA LEU A 224 -19.19 -14.48 -13.66
C LEU A 224 -18.82 -15.61 -12.68
N HIS A 225 -17.60 -16.11 -12.79
CA HIS A 225 -16.99 -17.10 -11.92
C HIS A 225 -16.08 -16.42 -10.88
N PRO A 226 -16.49 -16.27 -9.61
CA PRO A 226 -15.65 -15.65 -8.60
C PRO A 226 -14.56 -16.61 -8.11
N ILE A 227 -13.34 -16.08 -7.95
CA ILE A 227 -12.22 -16.74 -7.29
C ILE A 227 -11.73 -15.83 -6.17
N ILE A 228 -11.58 -16.35 -4.96
CA ILE A 228 -10.92 -15.65 -3.85
C ILE A 228 -9.49 -16.16 -3.72
N ILE A 229 -8.52 -15.27 -3.83
CA ILE A 229 -7.12 -15.54 -3.49
C ILE A 229 -6.83 -14.88 -2.15
N THR A 230 -6.44 -15.68 -1.17
CA THR A 230 -6.23 -15.23 0.22
C THR A 230 -4.94 -15.81 0.83
N VAL A 231 -4.61 -15.41 2.05
CA VAL A 231 -3.56 -16.08 2.84
C VAL A 231 -4.03 -17.45 3.32
N ARG A 232 -3.11 -18.42 3.43
CA ARG A 232 -3.35 -19.82 3.82
C ARG A 232 -4.36 -20.00 4.96
N ASP A 233 -4.13 -19.34 6.09
CA ASP A 233 -4.94 -19.51 7.30
C ASP A 233 -6.40 -19.01 7.15
N ARG A 234 -6.70 -18.33 6.04
CA ARG A 234 -8.02 -17.75 5.76
C ARG A 234 -8.80 -18.48 4.67
N VAL A 235 -8.20 -19.49 4.02
CA VAL A 235 -8.90 -20.30 3.01
C VAL A 235 -10.13 -20.96 3.59
N LYS A 236 -9.99 -21.65 4.73
CA LYS A 236 -11.13 -22.28 5.41
C LYS A 236 -12.19 -21.26 5.81
N THR A 237 -11.79 -20.07 6.28
CA THR A 237 -12.73 -19.01 6.63
C THR A 237 -13.56 -18.56 5.43
N ALA A 238 -12.97 -18.41 4.25
CA ALA A 238 -13.73 -18.06 3.04
C ALA A 238 -14.71 -19.17 2.64
N TRP A 239 -14.30 -20.44 2.75
CA TRP A 239 -15.19 -21.59 2.50
C TRP A 239 -16.36 -21.66 3.48
N ASP A 240 -16.09 -21.51 4.78
CA ASP A 240 -17.13 -21.51 5.82
C ASP A 240 -18.15 -20.38 5.53
N LEU A 241 -17.69 -19.17 5.20
CA LEU A 241 -18.56 -18.04 4.84
C LEU A 241 -19.41 -18.30 3.58
N ALA A 242 -18.84 -18.92 2.55
CA ALA A 242 -19.56 -19.25 1.32
C ALA A 242 -20.61 -20.35 1.56
N SER A 243 -20.28 -21.33 2.40
CA SER A 243 -21.17 -22.41 2.83
C SER A 243 -22.36 -21.85 3.62
N ASP A 244 -22.11 -20.95 4.57
CA ASP A 244 -23.17 -20.28 5.35
C ASP A 244 -24.15 -19.50 4.46
N MET A 245 -23.66 -19.01 3.31
CA MET A 245 -24.44 -18.27 2.32
C MET A 245 -24.97 -19.15 1.16
N GLY A 246 -24.68 -20.47 1.17
CA GLY A 246 -25.21 -21.46 0.23
C GLY A 246 -24.74 -21.32 -1.22
N PHE A 247 -23.50 -20.89 -1.45
CA PHE A 247 -22.92 -20.79 -2.81
C PHE A 247 -21.51 -21.35 -2.92
N GLU A 248 -21.04 -22.13 -1.95
CA GLU A 248 -19.72 -22.76 -1.92
C GLU A 248 -19.43 -23.54 -3.21
N ASN A 249 -20.39 -24.27 -3.76
CA ASN A 249 -20.22 -25.02 -5.02
C ASN A 249 -20.11 -24.15 -6.28
N ARG A 250 -20.08 -22.81 -6.14
CA ARG A 250 -19.98 -21.83 -7.22
C ARG A 250 -18.85 -20.81 -6.99
N LEU A 251 -17.98 -21.08 -6.02
CA LEU A 251 -16.86 -20.25 -5.64
C LEU A 251 -15.59 -21.11 -5.70
N GLU A 252 -14.46 -20.51 -6.09
CA GLU A 252 -13.15 -21.09 -5.80
C GLU A 252 -12.40 -20.25 -4.76
N VAL A 253 -11.62 -20.91 -3.91
CA VAL A 253 -10.77 -20.26 -2.93
C VAL A 253 -9.38 -20.89 -2.97
N TRP A 254 -8.36 -20.07 -3.24
CA TRP A 254 -6.96 -20.49 -3.29
C TRP A 254 -6.14 -19.70 -2.28
N ASP A 255 -5.13 -20.33 -1.66
CA ASP A 255 -4.09 -19.58 -0.98
C ASP A 255 -3.05 -19.03 -1.98
N LEU A 256 -2.51 -17.85 -1.70
CA LEU A 256 -1.51 -17.20 -2.54
C LEU A 256 -0.31 -18.11 -2.81
N GLN A 257 0.17 -18.81 -1.77
CA GLN A 257 1.37 -19.63 -1.86
C GLN A 257 1.15 -20.79 -2.86
N SER A 258 0.07 -21.57 -2.74
CA SER A 258 -0.27 -22.61 -3.73
C SER A 258 -0.51 -22.04 -5.13
N PHE A 259 -1.18 -20.88 -5.21
CA PHE A 259 -1.45 -20.21 -6.49
C PHE A 259 -0.16 -19.83 -7.21
N LEU A 260 0.86 -19.32 -6.51
CA LEU A 260 2.15 -19.01 -7.13
C LEU A 260 3.01 -20.26 -7.36
N SER A 261 3.03 -21.17 -6.38
CA SER A 261 3.84 -22.41 -6.43
C SER A 261 3.50 -23.27 -7.64
N SER A 262 2.21 -23.47 -7.93
CA SER A 262 1.75 -24.20 -9.12
C SER A 262 2.35 -23.61 -10.41
N ASN A 263 2.21 -22.29 -10.60
CA ASN A 263 2.73 -21.60 -11.78
C ASN A 263 4.26 -21.72 -11.91
N VAL A 264 4.96 -21.55 -10.79
CA VAL A 264 6.41 -21.64 -10.76
C VAL A 264 6.90 -23.04 -11.13
N HIS A 265 6.23 -24.08 -10.65
CA HIS A 265 6.58 -25.46 -10.98
C HIS A 265 6.21 -25.86 -12.41
N GLU A 266 5.03 -25.45 -12.88
CA GLU A 266 4.53 -25.72 -14.23
C GLU A 266 5.43 -25.08 -15.31
N HIS A 267 5.73 -23.78 -15.18
CA HIS A 267 6.61 -23.08 -16.09
C HIS A 267 8.10 -23.42 -15.88
N GLY A 268 8.48 -23.81 -14.66
CA GLY A 268 9.82 -24.28 -14.33
C GLY A 268 10.08 -25.74 -14.73
N HIS A 269 9.10 -26.42 -15.35
CA HIS A 269 9.17 -27.84 -15.72
C HIS A 269 9.65 -28.74 -14.58
N PHE A 270 9.31 -28.38 -13.34
CA PHE A 270 9.72 -29.07 -12.11
C PHE A 270 11.25 -29.20 -11.92
N THR A 271 12.04 -28.35 -12.58
CA THR A 271 13.51 -28.32 -12.44
C THR A 271 13.95 -27.15 -11.57
N ASN A 272 15.12 -27.27 -10.95
CA ASN A 272 15.68 -26.20 -10.11
C ASN A 272 16.01 -24.94 -10.93
N ALA A 273 16.76 -25.10 -12.03
CA ALA A 273 17.21 -23.98 -12.85
C ALA A 273 16.03 -23.17 -13.43
N ALA A 274 15.05 -23.84 -14.05
CA ALA A 274 13.91 -23.13 -14.64
C ALA A 274 12.90 -22.62 -13.57
N ARG A 275 12.92 -23.18 -12.35
CA ARG A 275 12.22 -22.59 -11.20
C ARG A 275 12.80 -21.22 -10.84
N HIS A 276 14.13 -21.09 -10.75
CA HIS A 276 14.78 -19.80 -10.48
C HIS A 276 14.50 -18.78 -11.59
N GLU A 277 14.58 -19.20 -12.85
CA GLU A 277 14.22 -18.35 -13.99
C GLU A 277 12.76 -17.86 -13.91
N THR A 278 11.84 -18.76 -13.56
CA THR A 278 10.41 -18.41 -13.42
C THR A 278 10.17 -17.46 -12.26
N LEU A 279 10.82 -17.67 -11.11
CA LEU A 279 10.74 -16.75 -9.96
C LEU A 279 11.33 -15.37 -10.30
N SER A 280 12.45 -15.33 -11.01
CA SER A 280 13.07 -14.08 -11.48
C SER A 280 12.11 -13.31 -12.40
N ARG A 281 11.45 -14.01 -13.33
CA ARG A 281 10.43 -13.41 -14.21
C ARG A 281 9.21 -12.90 -13.43
N LEU A 282 8.72 -13.65 -12.44
CA LEU A 282 7.62 -13.24 -11.58
C LEU A 282 7.97 -11.99 -10.78
N VAL A 283 9.15 -11.96 -10.15
CA VAL A 283 9.64 -10.80 -9.38
C VAL A 283 9.84 -9.58 -10.27
N LYS A 284 10.34 -9.76 -11.50
CA LYS A 284 10.46 -8.68 -12.47
C LYS A 284 9.09 -8.10 -12.84
N ALA A 285 8.11 -8.95 -13.15
CA ALA A 285 6.74 -8.51 -13.46
C ALA A 285 6.12 -7.78 -12.25
N TYR A 286 6.29 -8.31 -11.05
CA TYR A 286 5.85 -7.68 -9.81
C TYR A 286 6.48 -6.28 -9.63
N ASN A 287 7.81 -6.16 -9.74
CA ASN A 287 8.49 -4.88 -9.53
C ASN A 287 8.10 -3.84 -10.59
N GLN A 288 7.87 -4.27 -11.83
CA GLN A 288 7.36 -3.37 -12.87
C GLN A 288 5.98 -2.81 -12.48
N ILE A 289 5.07 -3.65 -11.95
CA ILE A 289 3.77 -3.21 -11.45
C ILE A 289 3.94 -2.19 -10.30
N ILE A 290 4.88 -2.44 -9.38
CA ILE A 290 5.18 -1.49 -8.30
C ILE A 290 5.65 -0.15 -8.85
N ASP A 291 6.54 -0.13 -9.84
CA ASP A 291 7.04 1.10 -10.45
C ASP A 291 5.95 1.89 -11.19
N GLU A 292 5.02 1.19 -11.84
CA GLU A 292 3.95 1.81 -12.64
C GLU A 292 2.76 2.28 -11.78
N HIS A 293 2.43 1.55 -10.72
CA HIS A 293 1.18 1.74 -9.98
C HIS A 293 1.34 2.14 -8.51
N GLU A 294 2.53 2.04 -7.93
CA GLU A 294 2.76 2.33 -6.51
C GLU A 294 3.80 3.44 -6.27
N SER A 295 3.51 4.28 -5.27
CA SER A 295 4.42 5.34 -4.87
C SER A 295 5.51 4.88 -3.89
N ASP A 296 5.28 3.79 -3.17
CA ASP A 296 6.15 3.27 -2.10
C ASP A 296 7.18 2.25 -2.66
N PRO A 297 8.45 2.64 -2.85
CA PRO A 297 9.47 1.72 -3.36
C PRO A 297 9.79 0.58 -2.40
N SER A 298 9.45 0.68 -1.12
CA SER A 298 9.69 -0.40 -0.15
C SER A 298 8.97 -1.69 -0.54
N LEU A 299 7.89 -1.58 -1.33
CA LEU A 299 7.11 -2.70 -1.83
C LEU A 299 7.87 -3.60 -2.79
N HIS A 300 8.99 -3.13 -3.36
CA HIS A 300 9.83 -3.92 -4.25
C HIS A 300 10.29 -5.23 -3.60
N ILE A 301 10.53 -6.23 -4.44
CA ILE A 301 11.09 -7.52 -4.06
C ILE A 301 12.48 -7.65 -4.69
N GLU A 302 13.50 -7.85 -3.86
CA GLU A 302 14.81 -8.33 -4.29
C GLU A 302 14.80 -9.86 -4.39
N TYR A 303 15.39 -10.38 -5.47
CA TYR A 303 15.60 -11.81 -5.67
C TYR A 303 16.98 -12.06 -6.28
N ASN A 304 17.81 -12.83 -5.58
CA ASN A 304 19.18 -13.17 -5.98
C ASN A 304 19.28 -14.67 -6.30
N GLY A 305 18.43 -15.15 -7.20
CA GLY A 305 18.38 -16.54 -7.67
C GLY A 305 18.90 -16.71 -9.09
#